data_AF-A0A533XNN2-F1
#
_entry.id   AF-A0A533XNN2-F1
#
_cell.length_a   1.000
_cell.length_b   1.000
_cell.length_c   1.000
_cell.angle_alpha   90.00
_cell.angle_beta   90.00
_cell.angle_gamma   90.00
#
_symmetry.space_group_name_H-M   'P 1'
#
loop_
_entity.id
_entity.type
_entity.pdbx_description
1 polymer ?
#
loop_
_entity_poly.entity_id
_entity_poly.type
_entity_poly.pdbx_seq_one_letter_code
_entity_poly.pdbx_strand_id
1 'polypeptide(L)'
;LGIGFAAAVYVVHYRKSLRKFRQMDKPQATFRADESSFTMSSDIGTTTLQWSAVKELWQFPSVWLLLYSKAQFSTLPLACLSPETQAYIVQRVRASGGKVDG
;
A
#
# COMPACT_ATOMS: atom_id res chain seq x y z
N LEU A 1 -11.42 24.33 -17.39
CA LEU A 1 -10.89 23.01 -17.84
C LEU A 1 -10.33 22.16 -16.69
N GLY A 2 -9.49 22.72 -15.81
CA GLY A 2 -8.77 21.95 -14.77
C GLY A 2 -9.65 21.19 -13.76
N ILE A 3 -10.70 21.80 -13.22
CA ILE A 3 -11.58 21.14 -12.23
C ILE A 3 -12.38 19.99 -12.85
N GLY A 4 -12.91 20.18 -14.07
CA GLY A 4 -13.65 19.13 -14.78
C GLY A 4 -12.77 17.93 -15.12
N PHE A 5 -11.51 18.17 -15.50
CA PHE A 5 -10.55 17.10 -15.74
C PHE A 5 -10.16 16.36 -14.46
N ALA A 6 -9.88 17.09 -13.37
CA ALA A 6 -9.58 16.48 -12.06
C ALA A 6 -10.76 15.64 -11.54
N ALA A 7 -11.98 16.15 -11.66
CA ALA A 7 -13.20 15.43 -11.30
C ALA A 7 -13.37 14.15 -12.15
N ALA A 8 -13.14 14.23 -13.46
CA ALA A 8 -13.23 13.06 -14.34
C ALA A 8 -12.18 11.98 -13.98
N VAL A 9 -10.93 12.38 -13.73
CA VAL A 9 -9.87 11.46 -13.29
C VAL A 9 -10.25 10.81 -11.95
N TYR A 10 -10.69 11.60 -10.96
CA TYR A 10 -11.14 11.07 -9.66
C TYR A 10 -12.27 10.04 -9.83
N VAL A 11 -13.30 10.37 -10.61
CA VAL A 11 -14.44 9.46 -10.85
C VAL A 11 -14.00 8.16 -11.52
N VAL A 12 -13.09 8.23 -12.50
CA VAL A 12 -12.56 7.02 -13.16
C VAL A 12 -11.78 6.15 -12.18
N HIS A 13 -10.88 6.74 -11.38
CA HIS A 13 -10.13 6.00 -10.37
C HIS A 13 -11.03 5.39 -9.31
N TYR A 14 -11.99 6.17 -8.79
CA TYR A 14 -12.97 5.72 -7.81
C TYR A 14 -13.79 4.53 -8.32
N ARG A 15 -14.32 4.62 -9.56
CA ARG A 15 -15.09 3.54 -10.19
C ARG A 15 -14.24 2.29 -10.42
N LYS A 16 -12.97 2.44 -10.83
CA LYS A 16 -12.05 1.31 -11.01
C LYS A 16 -11.78 0.61 -9.68
N SER A 17 -11.52 1.35 -8.61
CA SER A 17 -11.30 0.78 -7.27
C SER A 17 -12.53 0.05 -6.74
N LEU A 18 -13.72 0.66 -6.87
CA LEU A 18 -14.97 0.03 -6.46
C LEU A 18 -15.30 -1.22 -7.29
N ARG A 19 -15.04 -1.20 -8.60
CA ARG A 19 -15.28 -2.35 -9.46
C ARG A 19 -14.40 -3.52 -9.07
N LYS A 20 -13.10 -3.26 -8.80
CA LYS A 20 -12.17 -4.26 -8.28
C LYS A 20 -12.63 -4.85 -6.94
N PHE A 21 -13.05 -3.98 -6.01
CA PHE A 21 -13.60 -4.40 -4.72
C PHE A 21 -14.84 -5.29 -4.87
N ARG A 22 -15.79 -4.93 -5.75
CA ARG A 22 -17.01 -5.71 -6.01
C ARG A 22 -16.76 -7.01 -6.78
N GLN A 23 -15.62 -7.14 -7.44
CA GLN A 23 -15.22 -8.35 -8.16
C GLN A 23 -14.47 -9.35 -7.29
N MET A 24 -14.12 -8.98 -6.06
CA MET A 24 -13.54 -9.90 -5.09
C MET A 24 -14.67 -10.73 -4.45
N ASP A 25 -14.62 -12.06 -4.59
CA ASP A 25 -15.53 -12.96 -3.87
C ASP A 25 -15.30 -12.87 -2.36
N LYS A 26 -14.03 -12.65 -1.94
CA LYS A 26 -13.66 -12.25 -0.58
C LYS A 26 -12.89 -10.93 -0.64
N PRO A 27 -13.43 -9.82 -0.15
CA PRO A 27 -12.77 -8.51 -0.19
C PRO A 27 -11.66 -8.41 0.86
N GLN A 28 -10.68 -9.31 0.78
CA GLN A 28 -9.53 -9.41 1.67
C GLN A 28 -8.27 -9.32 0.84
N ALA A 29 -7.26 -8.66 1.41
CA ALA A 29 -5.90 -8.67 0.90
C ALA A 29 -4.98 -9.19 2.00
N THR A 30 -4.05 -10.07 1.64
CA THR A 30 -3.03 -10.59 2.53
C THR A 30 -1.73 -9.84 2.26
N PHE A 31 -1.12 -9.32 3.32
CA PHE A 31 0.22 -8.77 3.30
C PHE A 31 1.16 -9.75 3.98
N ARG A 32 2.18 -10.20 3.26
CA ARG A 32 3.23 -11.08 3.77
C ARG A 32 4.55 -10.33 3.71
N ALA A 33 5.14 -10.09 4.89
CA ALA A 33 6.47 -9.53 5.01
C ALA A 33 7.48 -10.69 5.09
N ASP A 34 8.32 -10.83 4.06
CA ASP A 34 9.46 -11.74 4.07
C ASP A 34 10.75 -10.92 4.24
N GLU A 35 11.90 -11.59 4.16
CA GLU A 35 13.15 -10.94 4.50
C GLU A 35 13.65 -9.92 3.47
N SER A 36 13.73 -10.32 2.21
CA SER A 36 14.17 -9.42 1.12
C SER A 36 13.02 -8.62 0.52
N SER A 37 11.79 -9.13 0.66
CA SER A 37 10.62 -8.65 -0.05
C SER A 37 9.35 -8.71 0.79
N PHE A 38 8.29 -8.10 0.29
CA PHE A 38 6.94 -8.33 0.77
C PHE A 38 6.02 -8.66 -0.40
N THR A 39 4.94 -9.39 -0.10
CA THR A 39 3.93 -9.79 -1.08
C THR A 39 2.56 -9.28 -0.64
N MET A 40 1.87 -8.62 -1.55
CA MET A 40 0.46 -8.28 -1.43
C MET A 40 -0.35 -9.17 -2.36
N SER A 41 -1.23 -9.99 -1.79
CA SER A 41 -2.10 -10.90 -2.56
C SER A 41 -3.57 -10.65 -2.25
N SER A 42 -4.41 -10.81 -3.26
CA SER A 42 -5.86 -10.71 -3.17
C SER A 42 -6.50 -11.50 -4.30
N ASP A 43 -7.82 -11.69 -4.26
CA ASP A 43 -8.55 -12.45 -5.30
C ASP A 43 -8.37 -11.90 -6.72
N ILE A 44 -8.01 -10.61 -6.85
CA ILE A 44 -7.80 -9.94 -8.14
C ILE A 44 -6.33 -9.90 -8.60
N GLY A 45 -5.40 -10.43 -7.80
CA GLY A 45 -3.99 -10.50 -8.17
C GLY A 45 -3.02 -10.50 -6.98
N THR A 46 -1.78 -10.86 -7.30
CA THR A 46 -0.65 -10.90 -6.36
C THR A 46 0.50 -10.04 -6.90
N THR A 47 1.18 -9.32 -6.02
CA THR A 47 2.34 -8.50 -6.35
C THR A 47 3.39 -8.65 -5.26
N THR A 48 4.61 -9.00 -5.66
CA THR A 48 5.77 -9.11 -4.77
C THR A 48 6.76 -8.00 -5.10
N LEU A 49 7.22 -7.28 -4.08
CA LEU A 49 8.15 -6.16 -4.21
C LEU A 49 9.31 -6.33 -3.22
N GLN A 50 10.51 -5.95 -3.66
CA GLN A 50 11.66 -5.86 -2.75
C GLN A 50 11.47 -4.69 -1.78
N TRP A 51 11.98 -4.81 -0.56
CA TRP A 51 11.91 -3.70 0.42
C TRP A 51 12.60 -2.43 -0.09
N SER A 52 13.65 -2.57 -0.90
CA SER A 52 14.35 -1.46 -1.56
C SER A 52 13.49 -0.69 -2.57
N ALA A 53 12.34 -1.22 -2.98
CA ALA A 53 11.39 -0.48 -3.81
C ALA A 53 10.61 0.57 -3.01
N VAL A 54 10.54 0.45 -1.67
CA VAL A 54 9.90 1.42 -0.78
C VAL A 54 10.85 2.59 -0.56
N LYS A 55 10.47 3.76 -1.07
CA LYS A 55 11.27 4.98 -0.91
C LYS A 55 10.96 5.69 0.40
N GLU A 56 9.67 5.73 0.73
CA GLU A 56 9.15 6.41 1.91
C GLU A 56 8.03 5.54 2.54
N LEU A 57 8.04 5.47 3.86
CA LEU A 57 6.98 4.93 4.68
C LEU A 57 6.38 6.10 5.46
N TRP A 58 5.15 6.49 5.14
CA TRP A 58 4.44 7.52 5.88
C TRP A 58 3.55 6.89 6.95
N GLN A 59 3.71 7.33 8.19
CA GLN A 59 3.01 6.81 9.35
C GLN A 59 1.90 7.76 9.77
N PHE A 60 0.64 7.33 9.64
CA PHE A 60 -0.50 8.00 10.26
C PHE A 60 -1.07 7.13 11.40
N PRO A 61 -1.84 7.70 12.34
CA PRO A 61 -2.34 6.95 13.50
C PRO A 61 -3.20 5.72 13.19
N SER A 62 -3.84 5.65 12.02
CA SER A 62 -4.74 4.55 11.63
C SER A 62 -4.32 3.79 10.38
N VAL A 63 -3.43 4.36 9.56
CA VAL A 63 -3.01 3.81 8.27
C VAL A 63 -1.59 4.22 7.95
N TRP A 64 -0.80 3.30 7.41
CA TRP A 64 0.52 3.60 6.87
C TRP A 64 0.49 3.55 5.35
N LEU A 65 1.31 4.38 4.70
CA LEU A 65 1.48 4.38 3.25
C LEU A 65 2.90 3.92 2.90
N LEU A 66 3.01 2.91 2.05
CA LEU A 66 4.28 2.50 1.43
C LEU A 66 4.39 3.16 0.06
N LEU A 67 5.25 4.17 -0.09
CA LEU A 67 5.42 4.91 -1.34
C LEU A 67 6.57 4.34 -2.17
N TYR A 68 6.26 3.99 -3.42
CA TYR A 68 7.23 3.47 -4.41
C TYR A 68 7.64 4.56 -5.41
N SER A 69 6.69 5.44 -5.74
CA SER A 69 6.88 6.64 -6.57
C SER A 69 5.81 7.68 -6.24
N LYS A 70 5.87 8.86 -6.87
CA LYS A 70 4.90 9.95 -6.64
C LYS A 70 3.44 9.55 -6.90
N ALA A 71 3.19 8.51 -7.69
CA ALA A 71 1.85 8.08 -8.07
C ALA A 71 1.55 6.60 -7.73
N GLN A 72 2.47 5.91 -7.03
CA GLN A 72 2.32 4.51 -6.69
C GLN A 72 2.62 4.29 -5.22
N PHE A 73 1.61 3.85 -4.49
CA PHE A 73 1.71 3.54 -3.08
C PHE A 73 0.73 2.42 -2.70
N SER A 74 1.00 1.76 -1.59
CA SER A 74 0.08 0.81 -0.96
C SER A 74 -0.34 1.31 0.41
N THR A 75 -1.59 1.05 0.78
CA THR A 75 -2.14 1.40 2.09
C THR A 75 -2.14 0.20 3.01
N LEU A 76 -1.66 0.39 4.23
CA LEU A 76 -1.63 -0.61 5.28
C LEU A 76 -2.45 -0.13 6.48
N PRO A 77 -3.68 -0.64 6.65
CA PRO A 77 -4.48 -0.34 7.84
C PRO A 77 -3.81 -0.91 9.10
N LEU A 78 -3.57 -0.06 10.10
CA LEU A 78 -2.88 -0.48 11.33
C LEU A 78 -3.71 -1.47 12.15
N ALA A 79 -5.04 -1.43 12.04
CA ALA A 79 -5.94 -2.39 12.66
C ALA A 79 -5.66 -3.85 12.22
N CYS A 80 -4.98 -4.05 11.09
CA CYS A 80 -4.63 -5.37 10.56
C CYS A 80 -3.18 -5.79 10.86
N LEU A 81 -2.40 -4.95 11.56
CA LEU A 81 -0.98 -5.18 11.80
C LEU A 81 -0.69 -5.29 13.30
N SER A 82 -0.10 -6.42 13.71
CA SER A 82 0.41 -6.55 15.09
C SER A 82 1.54 -5.54 15.34
N PRO A 83 1.79 -5.12 16.59
CA PRO A 83 2.91 -4.24 16.92
C PRO A 83 4.28 -4.79 16.46
N GLU A 84 4.46 -6.11 16.52
CA GLU A 84 5.66 -6.78 15.99
C GLU A 84 5.80 -6.61 14.48
N THR A 85 4.71 -6.80 13.73
CA THR A 85 4.71 -6.61 12.27
C THR A 85 5.01 -5.16 11.90
N GLN A 86 4.44 -4.21 12.65
CA GLN A 86 4.71 -2.78 12.48
C GLN A 86 6.19 -2.47 12.67
N ALA A 87 6.80 -2.95 13.77
CA ALA A 87 8.22 -2.79 14.04
C ALA A 87 9.09 -3.42 12.95
N TYR A 88 8.72 -4.63 12.48
CA TYR A 88 9.41 -5.33 11.41
C TYR A 88 9.40 -4.55 10.09
N ILE A 89 8.25 -4.01 9.69
CA ILE A 89 8.12 -3.17 8.49
C ILE A 89 9.03 -1.95 8.59
N VAL A 90 9.00 -1.22 9.72
CA VAL A 90 9.85 -0.04 9.93
C VAL A 90 11.33 -0.41 9.84
N GLN A 91 11.74 -1.50 10.48
CA GLN A 91 13.11 -2.00 10.41
C GLN A 91 13.52 -2.31 8.97
N ARG A 92 12.67 -3.02 8.22
CA ARG A 92 12.94 -3.40 6.83
C ARG A 92 13.07 -2.24 5.87
N VAL A 93 12.19 -1.24 5.99
CA VAL A 93 12.25 -0.03 5.18
C VAL A 93 13.55 0.73 5.45
N ARG A 94 13.91 0.94 6.72
CA ARG A 94 15.17 1.61 7.09
C ARG A 94 16.40 0.85 6.62
N ALA A 95 16.44 -0.46 6.85
CA ALA A 95 17.56 -1.32 6.44
C ALA A 95 17.76 -1.33 4.90
N SER A 96 16.70 -1.07 4.14
CA SER A 96 16.74 -1.01 2.68
C SER A 96 16.99 0.40 2.13
N GLY A 97 17.26 1.38 3.00
CA GLY A 97 17.55 2.77 2.63
C GLY A 97 16.31 3.66 2.43
N GLY A 98 15.12 3.17 2.75
CA GLY A 98 13.87 3.95 2.72
C GLY A 98 13.75 4.89 3.92
N LYS A 99 13.05 6.01 3.72
CA LYS A 99 12.75 6.98 4.78
C LYS A 99 11.47 6.59 5.52
N VAL A 100 11.40 6.93 6.81
CA VAL A 100 10.21 6.73 7.63
C VAL A 100 9.81 8.10 8.17
N ASP A 101 8.65 8.58 7.74
CA ASP A 101 8.10 9.88 8.08
C ASP A 101 6.81 9.68 8.88
N GLY A 102 6.65 10.37 10.00
CA GLY A 102 5.52 10.17 10.94
C GLY A 102 5.39 11.31 11.92
#